data_AF-A0A8T5MP33-F1
#
_entry.id   AF-A0A8T5MP33-F1
#
_cell.length_a   1.000
_cell.length_b   1.000
_cell.length_c   1.000
_cell.angle_alpha   90.00
_cell.angle_beta   90.00
_cell.angle_gamma   90.00
#
_symmetry.space_group_name_H-M   'P 1'
#
loop_
_entity.id
_entity.type
_entity.pdbx_description
1 polymer ?
#
loop_
_entity_poly.entity_id
_entity_poly.type
_entity_poly.pdbx_seq_one_letter_code
_entity_poly.pdbx_strand_id
1 'polypeptide(L)'
;MPINDANLIKEKILRFIEINGPSLPVHIAKNAGMDIIFTSAFLSELISHQKIKVSNMKIGTSPLYFIPGQEEGLEKFSNYIKGKEYEAFSLIKKEKFLEDSKQEPAIRIALRGIKDFAKPFEKEGEIIWRYFSVQEGDYQKEDEKGKKHLPKKEDEKEEMQKKEIPTKKKRISRPSSKKRKSTKQNDEKFFNKVKEYLSKNKVEIMDIVSFNKKDLILKVKEGGDEKLLIAYNKKRITEKEVLGAHKKAEEEGLNYSILSIGEIPKKMQGLINAARRMDSIKKIE
;
A
#
# COMPACT_ATOMS: atom_id res chain seq x y z
N MET A 1 -21.45 7.00 -28.07
CA MET A 1 -21.88 7.58 -26.77
C MET A 1 -22.18 9.05 -26.99
N PRO A 2 -23.26 9.61 -26.41
CA PRO A 2 -23.52 11.05 -26.48
C PRO A 2 -22.50 11.81 -25.63
N ILE A 3 -22.13 13.01 -26.08
CA ILE A 3 -21.03 13.81 -25.50
C ILE A 3 -21.29 14.21 -24.03
N ASN A 4 -22.56 14.33 -23.63
CA ASN A 4 -22.94 14.66 -22.25
C ASN A 4 -22.52 13.57 -21.23
N ASP A 5 -22.63 12.28 -21.58
CA ASP A 5 -22.28 11.19 -20.65
C ASP A 5 -20.78 11.20 -20.32
N ALA A 6 -19.94 11.48 -21.32
CA ALA A 6 -18.49 11.57 -21.16
C ALA A 6 -18.08 12.70 -20.18
N ASN A 7 -18.78 13.83 -20.19
CA ASN A 7 -18.49 14.93 -19.26
C ASN A 7 -18.98 14.62 -17.83
N LEU A 8 -20.16 14.01 -17.68
CA LEU A 8 -20.66 13.54 -16.38
C LEU A 8 -19.72 12.50 -15.74
N ILE A 9 -19.14 11.61 -16.54
CA ILE A 9 -18.12 10.65 -16.08
C ILE A 9 -16.86 11.38 -15.58
N LYS A 10 -16.34 12.35 -16.33
CA LYS A 10 -15.17 13.15 -15.92
C LYS A 10 -15.41 13.89 -14.61
N GLU A 11 -16.59 14.49 -14.44
CA GLU A 11 -16.95 15.14 -13.17
C GLU A 11 -17.02 14.15 -12.00
N LYS A 12 -17.58 12.95 -12.19
CA LYS A 12 -17.58 11.91 -11.15
C LYS A 12 -16.16 11.53 -10.74
N ILE A 13 -15.26 11.31 -11.71
CA ILE A 13 -13.84 11.00 -11.45
C ILE A 13 -13.16 12.13 -10.66
N LEU A 14 -13.36 13.39 -11.08
CA LEU A 14 -12.78 14.55 -10.40
C LEU A 14 -13.30 14.68 -8.97
N ARG A 15 -14.63 14.66 -8.75
CA ARG A 15 -15.23 14.71 -7.40
C ARG A 15 -14.77 13.56 -6.52
N PHE A 16 -14.57 12.36 -7.07
CA PHE A 16 -14.05 11.23 -6.32
C PHE A 16 -12.63 11.47 -5.80
N ILE A 17 -11.73 11.97 -6.65
CA ILE A 17 -10.34 12.31 -6.28
C ILE A 17 -10.31 13.53 -5.34
N GLU A 18 -11.18 14.52 -5.56
CA GLU A 18 -11.33 15.69 -4.70
C GLU A 18 -11.67 15.30 -3.24
N ILE A 19 -12.66 14.43 -3.07
CA ILE A 19 -13.14 13.99 -1.75
C ILE A 19 -12.18 13.00 -1.07
N ASN A 20 -11.61 12.05 -1.81
CA ASN A 20 -10.79 10.96 -1.22
C ASN A 20 -9.28 11.26 -1.21
N GLY A 21 -8.83 12.22 -2.02
CA GLY A 21 -7.43 12.49 -2.29
C GLY A 21 -6.83 11.52 -3.31
N PRO A 22 -5.48 11.37 -3.32
CA PRO A 22 -4.78 10.53 -4.28
C PRO A 22 -5.32 9.10 -4.31
N SER A 23 -5.71 8.65 -5.50
CA SER A 23 -6.54 7.45 -5.69
C SER A 23 -5.98 6.51 -6.77
N LEU A 24 -6.19 5.21 -6.61
CA LEU A 24 -5.80 4.19 -7.58
C LEU A 24 -6.85 4.06 -8.70
N PRO A 25 -6.44 3.70 -9.94
CA PRO A 25 -7.34 3.43 -11.06
C PRO A 25 -8.52 2.52 -10.72
N VAL A 26 -8.28 1.44 -9.97
CA VAL A 26 -9.33 0.48 -9.57
C VAL A 26 -10.41 1.08 -8.67
N HIS A 27 -10.07 2.06 -7.83
CA HIS A 27 -11.05 2.76 -6.99
C HIS A 27 -11.86 3.77 -7.80
N ILE A 28 -11.20 4.47 -8.73
CA ILE A 28 -11.81 5.43 -9.63
C ILE A 28 -12.79 4.72 -10.58
N ALA A 29 -12.37 3.63 -11.21
CA ALA A 29 -13.17 2.79 -12.09
C ALA A 29 -14.44 2.28 -11.39
N LYS A 30 -14.27 1.72 -10.18
CA LYS A 30 -15.38 1.23 -9.34
C LYS A 30 -16.36 2.34 -8.93
N ASN A 31 -15.88 3.56 -8.67
CA ASN A 31 -16.76 4.68 -8.32
C ASN A 31 -17.50 5.25 -9.55
N ALA A 32 -16.83 5.33 -10.69
CA ALA A 32 -17.42 5.80 -11.94
C ALA A 32 -18.41 4.78 -12.54
N GLY A 33 -18.31 3.50 -12.17
CA GLY A 33 -19.12 2.40 -12.71
C GLY A 33 -18.64 1.97 -14.09
N MET A 34 -17.33 1.96 -14.32
CA MET A 34 -16.72 1.69 -15.63
C MET A 34 -15.57 0.69 -15.52
N ASP A 35 -15.26 0.02 -16.64
CA ASP A 35 -14.08 -0.82 -16.74
C ASP A 35 -12.77 -0.03 -16.68
N ILE A 36 -11.70 -0.73 -16.34
CA ILE A 36 -10.36 -0.15 -16.18
C ILE A 36 -9.82 0.46 -17.47
N ILE A 37 -10.18 -0.08 -18.64
CA ILE A 37 -9.74 0.38 -19.97
C ILE A 37 -10.34 1.75 -20.27
N PHE A 38 -11.67 1.90 -20.15
CA PHE A 38 -12.35 3.19 -20.35
C PHE A 38 -11.91 4.20 -19.29
N THR A 39 -11.77 3.78 -18.03
CA THR A 39 -11.24 4.64 -16.96
C THR A 39 -9.84 5.15 -17.30
N SER A 40 -8.96 4.31 -17.85
CA SER A 40 -7.62 4.72 -18.27
C SER A 40 -7.66 5.77 -19.38
N ALA A 41 -8.57 5.64 -20.36
CA ALA A 41 -8.76 6.64 -21.41
C ALA A 41 -9.21 8.00 -20.83
N PHE A 42 -10.22 8.01 -19.95
CA PHE A 42 -10.68 9.24 -19.28
C PHE A 42 -9.60 9.86 -18.38
N LEU A 43 -8.81 9.05 -17.68
CA LEU A 43 -7.68 9.54 -16.88
C LEU A 43 -6.59 10.17 -17.77
N SER A 44 -6.24 9.55 -18.91
CA SER A 44 -5.31 10.12 -19.89
C SER A 44 -5.79 11.47 -20.43
N GLU A 45 -7.08 11.61 -20.71
CA GLU A 45 -7.67 12.88 -21.15
C GLU A 45 -7.62 13.95 -20.03
N LEU A 46 -7.96 13.58 -18.79
CA LEU A 46 -7.90 14.50 -17.63
C LEU A 46 -6.46 14.94 -17.32
N ILE A 47 -5.45 14.09 -17.57
CA ILE A 47 -4.02 14.46 -17.50
C ILE A 47 -3.66 15.42 -18.63
N SER A 48 -4.11 15.16 -19.86
CA SER A 48 -3.88 16.05 -21.00
C SER A 48 -4.44 17.45 -20.78
N HIS A 49 -5.56 17.57 -20.06
CA HIS A 49 -6.14 18.84 -19.61
C HIS A 49 -5.58 19.36 -18.27
N GLN A 50 -4.53 18.74 -17.74
CA GLN A 50 -3.87 19.08 -16.46
C GLN A 50 -4.80 19.13 -15.22
N LYS A 51 -6.01 18.55 -15.31
CA LYS A 51 -6.98 18.52 -14.20
C LYS A 51 -6.57 17.54 -13.10
N ILE A 52 -5.80 16.51 -13.46
CA ILE A 52 -5.19 15.56 -12.53
C ILE A 52 -3.72 15.32 -12.89
N LYS A 53 -2.93 14.89 -11.92
CA LYS A 53 -1.54 14.44 -12.04
C LYS A 53 -1.42 12.96 -11.71
N VAL A 54 -0.35 12.36 -12.22
CA VAL A 54 0.06 10.98 -11.90
C VAL A 54 1.25 11.04 -10.95
N SER A 55 1.19 10.24 -9.89
CA SER A 55 2.26 10.01 -8.92
C SER A 55 3.34 9.13 -9.53
N ASN A 56 4.61 9.45 -9.28
CA ASN A 56 5.74 8.57 -9.60
C ASN A 56 5.73 7.31 -8.72
N MET A 57 5.26 7.44 -7.46
CA MET A 57 5.00 6.33 -6.55
C MET A 57 3.90 5.40 -7.09
N LYS A 58 4.17 4.10 -7.01
CA LYS A 58 3.25 3.03 -7.41
C LYS A 58 2.95 2.10 -6.24
N ILE A 59 1.71 1.61 -6.18
CA ILE A 59 1.30 0.57 -5.25
C ILE A 59 1.15 -0.71 -6.08
N GLY A 60 2.14 -1.61 -5.94
CA GLY A 60 2.33 -2.69 -6.90
C GLY A 60 2.73 -2.11 -8.26
N THR A 61 1.90 -2.32 -9.28
CA THR A 61 2.09 -1.80 -10.65
C THR A 61 1.36 -0.47 -10.90
N SER A 62 0.34 -0.14 -10.09
CA SER A 62 -0.56 0.98 -10.33
C SER A 62 -0.06 2.29 -9.72
N PRO A 63 0.02 3.39 -10.49
CA PRO A 63 0.29 4.72 -9.94
C PRO A 63 -0.96 5.32 -9.27
N LEU A 64 -0.75 6.36 -8.45
CA LEU A 64 -1.83 7.16 -7.88
C LEU A 64 -2.16 8.37 -8.76
N TYR A 65 -3.43 8.75 -8.80
CA TYR A 65 -3.95 9.91 -9.53
C TYR A 65 -4.51 10.90 -8.51
N PHE A 66 -4.13 12.18 -8.63
CA PHE A 66 -4.45 13.22 -7.66
C PHE A 66 -4.70 14.57 -8.33
N ILE A 67 -5.46 15.46 -7.69
CA ILE A 67 -5.65 16.83 -8.16
C ILE A 67 -4.43 17.68 -7.72
N PRO A 68 -3.87 18.56 -8.56
CA PRO A 68 -2.80 19.48 -8.16
C PRO A 68 -3.15 20.25 -6.87
N GLY A 69 -2.26 20.27 -5.90
CA GLY A 69 -2.50 20.78 -4.54
C GLY A 69 -2.78 19.69 -3.50
N GLN A 70 -3.09 18.45 -3.92
CA GLN A 70 -3.28 17.31 -3.01
C GLN A 70 -2.00 16.48 -2.76
N GLU A 71 -0.81 16.98 -3.11
CA GLU A 71 0.47 16.27 -2.97
C GLU A 71 0.71 15.74 -1.53
N GLU A 72 0.28 16.47 -0.48
CA GLU A 72 0.35 16.01 0.92
C GLU A 72 -0.41 14.69 1.17
N GLY A 73 -1.47 14.43 0.40
CA GLY A 73 -2.23 13.19 0.48
C GLY A 73 -1.42 11.95 0.13
N LEU A 74 -0.32 12.11 -0.63
CA LEU A 74 0.57 11.00 -1.01
C LEU A 74 1.32 10.43 0.20
N GLU A 75 1.54 11.23 1.27
CA GLU A 75 2.19 10.75 2.49
C GLU A 75 1.44 9.58 3.15
N LYS A 76 0.12 9.50 2.99
CA LYS A 76 -0.71 8.39 3.50
C LYS A 76 -0.25 7.03 2.94
N PHE A 77 0.29 7.05 1.72
CA PHE A 77 0.78 5.89 0.99
C PHE A 77 2.29 5.64 1.16
N SER A 78 3.01 6.46 1.94
CA SER A 78 4.42 6.23 2.28
C SER A 78 4.70 4.85 2.91
N ASN A 79 3.69 4.23 3.53
CA ASN A 79 3.74 2.86 4.06
C ASN A 79 3.98 1.76 2.98
N TYR A 80 3.75 2.07 1.71
CA TYR A 80 3.99 1.15 0.59
C TYR A 80 5.40 1.26 0.00
N ILE A 81 6.11 2.37 0.30
CA ILE A 81 7.52 2.57 -0.05
C ILE A 81 8.39 1.63 0.79
N LYS A 82 9.40 0.98 0.19
CA LYS A 82 10.21 -0.06 0.86
C LYS A 82 11.71 0.12 0.61
N GLY A 83 12.51 -0.41 1.54
CA GLY A 83 13.97 -0.38 1.44
C GLY A 83 14.53 1.04 1.39
N LYS A 84 15.50 1.26 0.51
CA LYS A 84 16.26 2.53 0.42
C LYS A 84 15.40 3.74 0.04
N GLU A 85 14.27 3.56 -0.64
CA GLU A 85 13.31 4.63 -0.90
C GLU A 85 12.64 5.16 0.38
N TYR A 86 12.37 4.28 1.35
CA TYR A 86 11.80 4.68 2.64
C TYR A 86 12.83 5.38 3.53
N GLU A 87 14.09 4.94 3.47
CA GLU A 87 15.22 5.63 4.12
C GLU A 87 15.39 7.04 3.54
N ALA A 88 15.43 7.17 2.21
CA ALA A 88 15.52 8.46 1.52
C ALA A 88 14.34 9.39 1.86
N PHE A 89 13.10 8.88 1.84
CA PHE A 89 11.90 9.62 2.23
C PHE A 89 11.98 10.11 3.69
N SER A 90 12.39 9.23 4.61
CA SER A 90 12.52 9.56 6.03
C SER A 90 13.61 10.62 6.28
N LEU A 91 14.71 10.54 5.53
CA LEU A 91 15.83 11.48 5.61
C LEU A 91 15.45 12.86 5.09
N ILE A 92 14.90 12.95 3.87
CA ILE A 92 14.51 14.24 3.28
C ILE A 92 13.35 14.90 4.04
N LYS A 93 12.42 14.11 4.60
CA LYS A 93 11.36 14.64 5.47
C LYS A 93 11.90 15.22 6.78
N LYS A 94 13.03 14.72 7.28
CA LYS A 94 13.68 15.19 8.51
C LYS A 94 14.55 16.42 8.26
N GLU A 95 15.47 16.36 7.29
CA GLU A 95 16.44 17.44 7.04
C GLU A 95 15.87 18.55 6.15
N LYS A 96 14.73 18.33 5.48
CA LYS A 96 14.08 19.18 4.46
C LYS A 96 14.88 19.38 3.17
N PHE A 97 16.21 19.44 3.26
CA PHE A 97 17.14 19.57 2.15
C PHE A 97 18.25 18.54 2.25
N LEU A 98 18.66 17.98 1.11
CA LEU A 98 19.78 17.03 1.02
C LEU A 98 20.61 17.31 -0.24
N GLU A 99 21.89 17.63 -0.07
CA GLU A 99 22.84 17.68 -1.18
C GLU A 99 23.09 16.26 -1.73
N ASP A 100 22.95 16.06 -3.05
CA ASP A 100 23.14 14.77 -3.73
C ASP A 100 24.55 14.22 -3.47
N SER A 101 25.56 15.09 -3.58
CA SER A 101 27.00 14.79 -3.39
C SER A 101 27.31 14.13 -2.04
N LYS A 102 26.63 14.57 -0.96
CA LYS A 102 26.81 14.06 0.41
C LYS A 102 26.03 12.77 0.71
N GLN A 103 25.15 12.29 -0.18
CA GLN A 103 24.36 11.08 0.05
C GLN A 103 25.02 9.79 -0.45
N GLU A 104 24.76 8.67 0.24
CA GLU A 104 25.11 7.33 -0.25
C GLU A 104 24.58 7.11 -1.69
N PRO A 105 25.30 6.38 -2.57
CA PRO A 105 24.83 6.09 -3.93
C PRO A 105 23.43 5.46 -3.98
N ALA A 106 23.10 4.59 -3.02
CA ALA A 106 21.78 3.99 -2.90
C ALA A 106 20.68 5.01 -2.53
N ILE A 107 21.00 6.00 -1.70
CA ILE A 107 20.08 7.08 -1.32
C ILE A 107 19.90 8.07 -2.48
N ARG A 108 20.95 8.37 -3.26
CA ARG A 108 20.83 9.16 -4.50
C ARG A 108 19.89 8.53 -5.53
N ILE A 109 20.02 7.22 -5.75
CA ILE A 109 19.12 6.47 -6.65
C ILE A 109 17.69 6.49 -6.10
N ALA A 110 17.52 6.28 -4.79
CA ALA A 110 16.22 6.31 -4.12
C ALA A 110 15.54 7.70 -4.21
N LEU A 111 16.27 8.80 -4.00
CA LEU A 111 15.77 10.17 -4.15
C LEU A 111 15.22 10.44 -5.56
N ARG A 112 15.87 9.89 -6.59
CA ARG A 112 15.42 9.94 -7.99
C ARG A 112 14.16 9.10 -8.26
N GLY A 113 13.86 8.12 -7.41
CA GLY A 113 12.61 7.35 -7.44
C GLY A 113 11.45 8.09 -6.76
N ILE A 114 11.69 8.73 -5.61
CA ILE A 114 10.66 9.39 -4.80
C ILE A 114 10.35 10.84 -5.20
N LYS A 115 10.29 11.13 -6.51
CA LYS A 115 10.09 12.49 -7.08
C LYS A 115 8.86 13.24 -6.58
N ASP A 116 7.84 12.51 -6.12
CA ASP A 116 6.62 13.09 -5.55
C ASP A 116 6.90 13.80 -4.21
N PHE A 117 7.92 13.33 -3.48
CA PHE A 117 8.32 13.85 -2.17
C PHE A 117 9.64 14.64 -2.21
N ALA A 118 10.54 14.29 -3.13
CA ALA A 118 11.86 14.88 -3.29
C ALA A 118 11.98 15.58 -4.65
N LYS A 119 12.06 16.92 -4.65
CA LYS A 119 12.24 17.73 -5.85
C LYS A 119 13.71 18.15 -5.96
N PRO A 120 14.43 17.81 -7.04
CA PRO A 120 15.78 18.28 -7.26
C PRO A 120 15.76 19.73 -7.76
N PHE A 121 16.71 20.54 -7.31
CA PHE A 121 17.06 21.84 -7.88
C PHE A 121 18.59 21.99 -7.87
N GLU A 122 19.10 22.89 -8.68
CA GLU A 122 20.54 23.16 -8.79
C GLU A 122 20.87 24.49 -8.12
N LYS A 123 21.92 24.52 -7.30
CA LYS A 123 22.46 25.76 -6.72
C LYS A 123 23.98 25.68 -6.70
N GLU A 124 24.64 26.68 -7.26
CA GLU A 124 26.11 26.78 -7.30
C GLU A 124 26.80 25.55 -7.95
N GLY A 125 26.14 24.89 -8.92
CA GLY A 125 26.62 23.69 -9.59
C GLY A 125 26.39 22.38 -8.83
N GLU A 126 25.70 22.42 -7.68
CA GLU A 126 25.37 21.24 -6.87
C GLU A 126 23.87 20.93 -6.93
N ILE A 127 23.55 19.63 -7.06
CA ILE A 127 22.16 19.15 -7.02
C ILE A 127 21.74 19.01 -5.55
N ILE A 128 20.68 19.72 -5.18
CA ILE A 128 20.05 19.63 -3.86
C ILE A 128 18.63 19.12 -4.03
N TRP A 129 18.24 18.17 -3.18
CA TRP A 129 16.89 17.64 -3.08
C TRP A 129 16.14 18.35 -1.97
N ARG A 130 15.03 19.02 -2.29
CA ARG A 130 14.10 19.58 -1.29
C ARG A 130 12.88 18.71 -1.08
N TYR A 131 12.37 18.71 0.15
CA TYR A 131 11.07 18.15 0.47
C TYR A 131 9.96 18.93 -0.23
N PHE A 132 8.93 18.24 -0.72
CA PHE A 132 7.90 18.83 -1.58
C PHE A 132 7.14 20.02 -0.97
N SER A 133 7.06 20.10 0.36
CA SER A 133 6.40 21.14 1.16
C SER A 133 7.24 22.41 1.38
N VAL A 134 8.55 22.38 1.07
CA VAL A 134 9.51 23.47 1.35
C VAL A 134 9.92 24.17 0.05
N GLN A 135 10.17 25.49 0.10
CA GLN A 135 10.53 26.29 -1.09
C GLN A 135 12.06 26.37 -1.29
N GLU A 136 12.49 26.73 -2.50
CA GLU A 136 13.93 26.82 -2.84
C GLU A 136 14.62 28.01 -2.16
N GLY A 137 13.88 29.08 -1.88
CA GLY A 137 14.38 30.26 -1.15
C GLY A 137 14.72 29.98 0.32
N ASP A 138 14.16 28.91 0.92
CA ASP A 138 14.44 28.54 2.31
C ASP A 138 15.81 27.83 2.45
N TYR A 139 16.49 27.49 1.35
CA TYR A 139 17.78 26.80 1.38
C TYR A 139 18.95 27.75 1.62
N GLN A 140 19.40 27.82 2.87
CA GLN A 140 20.68 28.37 3.26
C GLN A 140 21.74 27.26 3.20
N LYS A 141 22.88 27.51 2.54
CA LYS A 141 24.03 26.60 2.64
C LYS A 141 24.56 26.68 4.06
N GLU A 142 24.50 25.57 4.80
CA GLU A 142 25.29 25.43 6.03
C GLU A 142 26.74 25.19 5.62
N ASP A 143 27.57 26.24 5.71
CA ASP A 143 29.02 26.13 5.53
C ASP A 143 29.60 25.04 6.44
N GLU A 144 30.54 24.24 5.93
CA GLU A 144 31.10 23.09 6.65
C GLU A 144 31.92 23.49 7.88
N LYS A 145 31.25 23.71 9.03
CA LYS A 145 31.84 23.73 10.38
C LYS A 145 30.80 23.66 11.50
N GLY A 146 30.22 22.47 11.70
CA GLY A 146 29.66 22.10 13.01
C GLY A 146 28.34 21.35 12.96
N LYS A 147 28.25 20.29 13.77
CA LYS A 147 26.97 19.66 14.11
C LYS A 147 26.08 20.65 14.87
N LYS A 148 24.79 20.68 14.52
CA LYS A 148 23.66 21.52 15.01
C LYS A 148 23.43 22.74 14.10
N HIS A 149 22.25 22.88 13.49
CA HIS A 149 21.11 23.45 14.22
C HIS A 149 19.75 22.74 14.00
N LEU A 150 18.97 22.63 15.08
CA LEU A 150 17.52 22.50 14.98
C LEU A 150 16.95 23.92 14.79
N PRO A 151 15.97 24.16 13.90
CA PRO A 151 15.12 25.33 14.03
C PRO A 151 14.19 25.13 15.24
N LYS A 152 14.31 26.02 16.22
CA LYS A 152 13.38 26.11 17.35
C LYS A 152 11.94 26.33 16.86
N LYS A 153 11.00 25.69 17.54
CA LYS A 153 9.78 26.37 18.01
C LYS A 153 9.67 26.12 19.51
N GLU A 154 9.69 27.21 20.28
CA GLU A 154 8.94 27.31 21.54
C GLU A 154 7.44 27.17 21.18
N ASP A 155 6.54 26.56 21.95
CA ASP A 155 6.55 26.10 23.35
C ASP A 155 6.34 24.55 23.43
N GLU A 156 6.48 23.82 24.54
CA GLU A 156 6.59 24.17 25.98
C GLU A 156 7.45 23.11 26.73
N LYS A 157 7.78 23.36 28.00
CA LYS A 157 8.71 22.58 28.87
C LYS A 157 8.16 21.15 29.19
N GLU A 158 8.92 20.14 29.61
CA GLU A 158 9.98 20.11 30.63
C GLU A 158 11.11 19.06 30.41
N GLU A 159 12.20 19.32 31.14
CA GLU A 159 13.32 18.48 31.62
C GLU A 159 12.94 17.02 32.03
N MET A 160 13.81 16.01 32.25
CA MET A 160 15.27 15.81 32.19
C MET A 160 15.53 14.27 32.10
N GLN A 161 16.71 13.67 31.85
CA GLN A 161 18.08 14.13 31.54
C GLN A 161 18.79 13.10 30.60
N LYS A 162 20.01 12.61 30.93
CA LYS A 162 20.75 11.49 30.30
C LYS A 162 21.13 10.46 31.37
N LYS A 163 21.27 9.18 31.00
CA LYS A 163 22.56 8.43 31.13
C LYS A 163 22.53 7.00 30.57
N GLU A 164 23.63 6.68 29.88
CA GLU A 164 24.39 5.41 29.80
C GLU A 164 23.68 4.06 29.54
N ILE A 165 24.24 3.34 28.56
CA ILE A 165 24.02 1.91 28.29
C ILE A 165 25.03 1.11 29.13
N PRO A 166 24.60 0.06 29.85
CA PRO A 166 25.31 -1.21 29.67
C PRO A 166 24.39 -2.46 29.58
N THR A 167 24.92 -3.47 28.89
CA THR A 167 24.37 -4.80 28.66
C THR A 167 24.12 -5.63 29.94
N LYS A 168 22.99 -6.38 30.02
CA LYS A 168 22.95 -7.88 30.06
C LYS A 168 21.53 -8.48 30.25
N LYS A 169 21.47 -9.82 30.20
CA LYS A 169 20.29 -10.70 30.05
C LYS A 169 19.43 -10.91 31.32
N LYS A 170 18.17 -11.32 31.07
CA LYS A 170 17.27 -12.29 31.78
C LYS A 170 16.06 -11.79 32.61
N ARG A 171 14.91 -12.37 32.22
CA ARG A 171 13.76 -12.88 33.02
C ARG A 171 12.78 -11.91 33.74
N ILE A 172 11.67 -11.65 33.04
CA ILE A 172 10.25 -11.86 33.43
C ILE A 172 9.87 -11.66 34.92
N SER A 173 9.07 -10.63 35.19
CA SER A 173 7.88 -10.68 36.06
C SER A 173 6.84 -9.62 35.63
N ARG A 174 5.55 -9.92 35.80
CA ARG A 174 4.36 -9.03 35.65
C ARG A 174 3.63 -8.99 37.00
N PRO A 175 2.63 -8.09 37.24
CA PRO A 175 2.06 -7.00 36.41
C PRO A 175 2.53 -5.62 36.95
N SER A 176 1.94 -4.41 36.77
CA SER A 176 0.68 -3.88 36.17
C SER A 176 0.91 -2.38 35.82
N SER A 177 0.13 -1.62 35.02
CA SER A 177 -0.94 -1.89 34.03
C SER A 177 -1.05 -0.71 33.02
N LYS A 178 -2.09 -0.71 32.16
CA LYS A 178 -2.71 0.42 31.40
C LYS A 178 -1.82 1.65 31.07
N LYS A 179 -1.32 1.85 29.84
CA LYS A 179 -2.14 2.27 28.67
C LYS A 179 -1.49 1.93 27.31
N ARG A 180 -2.26 1.24 26.45
CA ARG A 180 -2.28 1.21 24.97
C ARG A 180 -0.95 1.32 24.17
N LYS A 181 -0.24 0.20 23.99
CA LYS A 181 0.66 -0.07 22.83
C LYS A 181 0.71 -1.58 22.52
N SER A 182 0.01 -2.08 21.50
CA SER A 182 0.29 -3.39 20.83
C SER A 182 -0.74 -3.77 19.75
N THR A 183 -0.45 -3.58 18.45
CA THR A 183 -1.23 -4.20 17.34
C THR A 183 -0.46 -4.49 16.04
N LYS A 184 0.81 -4.06 15.86
CA LYS A 184 1.54 -4.27 14.59
C LYS A 184 2.14 -5.69 14.38
N GLN A 185 2.16 -6.56 15.40
CA GLN A 185 2.96 -7.80 15.37
C GLN A 185 2.26 -9.07 14.84
N ASN A 186 0.95 -9.02 14.56
CA ASN A 186 0.19 -10.20 14.11
C ASN A 186 -0.01 -10.26 12.59
N ASP A 187 -0.06 -9.10 11.91
CA ASP A 187 -0.38 -9.03 10.48
C ASP A 187 0.77 -9.64 9.63
N GLU A 188 2.03 -9.44 10.02
CA GLU A 188 3.22 -10.06 9.38
C GLU A 188 3.24 -11.59 9.50
N LYS A 189 2.84 -12.13 10.65
CA LYS A 189 2.83 -13.59 10.90
C LYS A 189 1.85 -14.33 10.01
N PHE A 190 0.76 -13.69 9.60
CA PHE A 190 -0.21 -14.27 8.69
C PHE A 190 0.34 -14.30 7.26
N PHE A 191 0.85 -13.17 6.76
CA PHE A 191 1.40 -13.07 5.41
C PHE A 191 2.58 -14.05 5.20
N ASN A 192 3.48 -14.15 6.18
CA ASN A 192 4.63 -15.06 6.11
C ASN A 192 4.21 -16.54 5.98
N LYS A 193 3.14 -16.97 6.66
CA LYS A 193 2.60 -18.33 6.52
C LYS A 193 2.01 -18.61 5.13
N VAL A 194 1.32 -17.63 4.55
CA VAL A 194 0.79 -17.77 3.18
C VAL A 194 1.96 -17.84 2.18
N LYS A 195 2.98 -17.00 2.35
CA LYS A 195 4.19 -17.05 1.53
C LYS A 195 4.91 -18.40 1.63
N GLU A 196 5.07 -18.94 2.83
CA GLU A 196 5.67 -20.26 3.08
C GLU A 196 4.89 -21.40 2.38
N TYR A 197 3.56 -21.37 2.43
CA TYR A 197 2.71 -22.33 1.72
C TYR A 197 2.89 -22.24 0.19
N LEU A 198 2.90 -21.03 -0.37
CA LEU A 198 3.07 -20.82 -1.82
C LEU A 198 4.46 -21.28 -2.29
N SER A 199 5.51 -20.97 -1.53
CA SER A 199 6.88 -21.44 -1.81
C SER A 199 6.99 -22.97 -1.74
N LYS A 200 6.33 -23.62 -0.77
CA LYS A 200 6.34 -25.08 -0.62
C LYS A 200 5.65 -25.81 -1.79
N ASN A 201 4.58 -25.23 -2.33
CA ASN A 201 3.75 -25.85 -3.36
C ASN A 201 4.10 -25.40 -4.80
N LYS A 202 5.20 -24.66 -4.99
CA LYS A 202 5.61 -24.08 -6.29
C LYS A 202 4.51 -23.25 -6.97
N VAL A 203 3.75 -22.49 -6.17
CA VAL A 203 2.67 -21.63 -6.66
C VAL A 203 3.23 -20.24 -6.94
N GLU A 204 3.14 -19.80 -8.19
CA GLU A 204 3.59 -18.48 -8.62
C GLU A 204 2.53 -17.43 -8.31
N ILE A 205 2.92 -16.30 -7.71
CA ILE A 205 2.01 -15.18 -7.48
C ILE A 205 2.05 -14.29 -8.72
N MET A 206 0.91 -14.16 -9.41
CA MET A 206 0.77 -13.28 -10.55
C MET A 206 0.34 -11.88 -10.10
N ASP A 207 -0.64 -11.78 -9.19
CA ASP A 207 -1.15 -10.49 -8.71
C ASP A 207 -1.72 -10.57 -7.28
N ILE A 208 -1.90 -9.40 -6.64
CA ILE A 208 -2.48 -9.23 -5.30
C ILE A 208 -3.77 -8.42 -5.42
N VAL A 209 -4.89 -9.12 -5.63
CA VAL A 209 -6.22 -8.50 -5.81
C VAL A 209 -6.71 -7.79 -4.54
N SER A 210 -6.38 -8.30 -3.34
CA SER A 210 -6.77 -7.64 -2.09
C SER A 210 -5.91 -8.07 -0.90
N PHE A 211 -5.55 -7.15 -0.01
CA PHE A 211 -4.85 -7.46 1.24
C PHE A 211 -5.47 -6.71 2.43
N ASN A 212 -6.15 -7.46 3.29
CA ASN A 212 -6.74 -7.00 4.54
C ASN A 212 -6.21 -7.80 5.73
N LYS A 213 -6.47 -7.30 6.95
CA LYS A 213 -6.18 -8.03 8.20
C LYS A 213 -6.96 -9.34 8.36
N LYS A 214 -8.07 -9.50 7.63
CA LYS A 214 -9.00 -10.64 7.72
C LYS A 214 -8.83 -11.63 6.58
N ASP A 215 -8.55 -11.14 5.37
CA ASP A 215 -8.44 -11.90 4.14
C ASP A 215 -7.35 -11.32 3.22
N LEU A 216 -6.66 -12.22 2.51
CA LEU A 216 -5.65 -11.95 1.48
C LEU A 216 -6.09 -12.69 0.22
N ILE A 217 -6.16 -11.98 -0.90
CA ILE A 217 -6.60 -12.49 -2.20
C ILE A 217 -5.47 -12.28 -3.19
N LEU A 218 -5.03 -13.39 -3.78
CA LEU A 218 -3.94 -13.48 -4.71
C LEU A 218 -4.44 -14.11 -6.01
N LYS A 219 -4.10 -13.55 -7.15
CA LYS A 219 -4.17 -14.28 -8.42
C LYS A 219 -2.89 -15.09 -8.55
N VAL A 220 -3.00 -16.41 -8.66
CA VAL A 220 -1.85 -17.33 -8.63
C VAL A 220 -1.89 -18.31 -9.79
N LYS A 221 -0.72 -18.81 -10.17
CA LYS A 221 -0.55 -19.85 -11.17
C LYS A 221 -0.03 -21.12 -10.51
N GLU A 222 -0.69 -22.24 -10.75
CA GLU A 222 -0.30 -23.56 -10.25
C GLU A 222 -0.39 -24.56 -11.40
N GLY A 223 0.71 -25.23 -11.74
CA GLY A 223 0.74 -26.24 -12.81
C GLY A 223 0.55 -25.74 -14.25
N GLY A 224 0.21 -24.47 -14.43
CA GLY A 224 -0.12 -23.86 -15.74
C GLY A 224 -1.43 -23.08 -15.71
N ASP A 225 -2.34 -23.45 -14.80
CA ASP A 225 -3.67 -22.85 -14.67
C ASP A 225 -3.66 -21.61 -13.77
N GLU A 226 -4.40 -20.59 -14.15
CA GLU A 226 -4.65 -19.40 -13.33
C GLU A 226 -5.82 -19.65 -12.37
N LYS A 227 -5.64 -19.33 -11.09
CA LYS A 227 -6.68 -19.47 -10.07
C LYS A 227 -6.61 -18.36 -9.02
N LEU A 228 -7.75 -18.07 -8.40
CA LEU A 228 -7.90 -17.09 -7.33
C LEU A 228 -7.67 -17.75 -5.96
N LEU A 229 -6.60 -17.39 -5.26
CA LEU A 229 -6.25 -17.93 -3.96
C LEU A 229 -6.66 -16.95 -2.84
N ILE A 230 -7.62 -17.37 -2.02
CA ILE A 230 -8.23 -16.57 -0.95
C ILE A 230 -7.82 -17.14 0.40
N ALA A 231 -6.86 -16.49 1.06
CA ALA A 231 -6.40 -16.87 2.40
C ALA A 231 -7.12 -16.05 3.48
N TYR A 232 -7.77 -16.72 4.43
CA TYR A 232 -8.41 -16.09 5.58
C TYR A 232 -7.55 -16.18 6.85
N ASN A 233 -7.40 -15.06 7.56
CA ASN A 233 -6.77 -14.95 8.87
C ASN A 233 -7.70 -15.46 9.98
N LYS A 234 -8.21 -16.69 9.83
CA LYS A 234 -9.18 -17.34 10.71
C LYS A 234 -8.80 -18.81 10.95
N LYS A 235 -9.10 -19.30 12.15
CA LYS A 235 -8.86 -20.69 12.55
C LYS A 235 -9.92 -21.68 12.04
N ARG A 236 -11.10 -21.18 11.63
CA ARG A 236 -12.22 -21.96 11.10
C ARG A 236 -12.86 -21.15 9.99
N ILE A 237 -13.24 -21.82 8.91
CA ILE A 237 -14.00 -21.25 7.80
C ILE A 237 -15.49 -21.60 7.99
N THR A 238 -16.35 -20.67 7.61
CA THR A 238 -17.81 -20.75 7.64
C THR A 238 -18.38 -20.67 6.22
N GLU A 239 -19.58 -21.18 6.01
CA GLU A 239 -20.22 -21.22 4.68
C GLU A 239 -20.32 -19.84 4.03
N LYS A 240 -20.53 -18.77 4.82
CA LYS A 240 -20.52 -17.38 4.33
C LYS A 240 -19.20 -16.95 3.71
N GLU A 241 -18.08 -17.47 4.20
CA GLU A 241 -16.75 -17.19 3.63
C GLU A 241 -16.49 -18.01 2.37
N VAL A 242 -16.98 -19.25 2.30
CA VAL A 242 -16.93 -20.06 1.08
C VAL A 242 -17.77 -19.43 -0.04
N LEU A 243 -18.99 -18.96 0.27
CA LEU A 243 -19.86 -18.24 -0.66
C LEU A 243 -19.26 -16.88 -1.06
N GLY A 244 -18.64 -16.16 -0.12
CA GLY A 244 -17.92 -14.91 -0.42
C GLY A 244 -16.68 -15.12 -1.29
N ALA A 245 -16.01 -16.27 -1.18
CA ALA A 245 -14.93 -16.68 -2.06
C ALA A 245 -15.44 -17.07 -3.45
N HIS A 246 -16.53 -17.83 -3.54
CA HIS A 246 -17.18 -18.18 -4.81
C HIS A 246 -17.54 -16.94 -5.62
N LYS A 247 -18.27 -15.98 -5.02
CA LYS A 247 -18.69 -14.75 -5.72
C LYS A 247 -17.52 -13.96 -6.30
N LYS A 248 -16.42 -13.82 -5.54
CA LYS A 248 -15.21 -13.14 -6.01
C LYS A 248 -14.47 -13.91 -7.12
N ALA A 249 -14.61 -15.23 -7.16
CA ALA A 249 -14.03 -16.08 -8.20
C ALA A 249 -14.87 -16.06 -9.49
N GLU A 250 -16.19 -16.04 -9.33
CA GLU A 250 -17.21 -15.90 -10.37
C GLU A 250 -17.15 -14.51 -11.04
N GLU A 251 -16.98 -13.44 -10.25
CA GLU A 251 -16.70 -12.07 -10.73
C GLU A 251 -15.44 -11.99 -11.62
N GLU A 252 -14.43 -12.81 -11.35
CA GLU A 252 -13.15 -12.86 -12.08
C GLU A 252 -13.12 -13.94 -13.18
N GLY A 253 -14.15 -14.79 -13.28
CA GLY A 253 -14.20 -15.93 -14.21
C GLY A 253 -13.15 -17.02 -13.97
N LEU A 254 -12.61 -17.14 -12.75
CA LEU A 254 -11.50 -18.04 -12.41
C LEU A 254 -11.89 -19.14 -11.42
N ASN A 255 -11.23 -20.30 -11.53
CA ASN A 255 -11.23 -21.29 -10.46
C ASN A 255 -10.61 -20.71 -9.18
N TYR A 256 -11.01 -21.19 -7.99
CA TYR A 256 -10.50 -20.65 -6.73
C TYR A 256 -10.03 -21.70 -5.72
N SER A 257 -9.22 -21.25 -4.77
CA SER A 257 -8.69 -22.05 -3.67
C SER A 257 -8.72 -21.26 -2.37
N ILE A 258 -9.24 -21.84 -1.29
CA ILE A 258 -9.32 -21.19 0.03
C ILE A 258 -8.21 -21.71 0.94
N LEU A 259 -7.48 -20.81 1.61
CA LEU A 259 -6.56 -21.14 2.70
C LEU A 259 -7.08 -20.63 4.05
N SER A 260 -6.78 -21.35 5.12
CA SER A 260 -7.10 -20.97 6.51
C SER A 260 -5.92 -21.26 7.44
N ILE A 261 -5.82 -20.54 8.56
CA ILE A 261 -4.74 -20.75 9.55
C ILE A 261 -4.96 -22.01 10.38
N GLY A 262 -6.22 -22.45 10.51
CA GLY A 262 -6.60 -23.64 11.26
C GLY A 262 -7.43 -24.61 10.42
N GLU A 263 -7.83 -25.70 11.06
CA GLU A 263 -8.52 -26.83 10.43
C GLU A 263 -9.91 -26.47 9.90
N ILE A 264 -10.25 -27.08 8.76
CA ILE A 264 -11.59 -27.03 8.18
C ILE A 264 -12.53 -27.85 9.09
N PRO A 265 -13.68 -27.30 9.54
CA PRO A 265 -14.62 -28.05 10.37
C PRO A 265 -15.08 -29.36 9.71
N LYS A 266 -15.17 -30.47 10.47
CA LYS A 266 -15.57 -31.80 9.95
C LYS A 266 -16.86 -31.77 9.11
N LYS A 267 -17.86 -30.97 9.51
CA LYS A 267 -19.10 -30.76 8.73
C LYS A 267 -18.83 -30.20 7.33
N MET A 268 -17.94 -29.21 7.23
CA MET A 268 -17.55 -28.58 5.97
C MET A 268 -16.68 -29.50 5.10
N GLN A 269 -15.80 -30.31 5.70
CA GLN A 269 -15.10 -31.38 4.97
C GLN A 269 -16.09 -32.40 4.38
N GLY A 270 -17.12 -32.79 5.15
CA GLY A 270 -18.20 -33.64 4.67
C GLY A 270 -18.96 -33.05 3.47
N LEU A 271 -19.35 -31.77 3.56
CA LEU A 271 -20.00 -31.05 2.47
C LEU A 271 -19.13 -30.96 1.21
N ILE A 272 -17.84 -30.62 1.35
CA ILE A 272 -16.89 -30.55 0.22
C ILE A 272 -16.76 -31.92 -0.46
N ASN A 273 -16.65 -33.00 0.33
CA ASN A 273 -16.51 -34.36 -0.21
C ASN A 273 -17.80 -34.86 -0.88
N ALA A 274 -18.98 -34.50 -0.36
CA ALA A 274 -20.26 -34.79 -0.98
C ALA A 274 -20.44 -34.02 -2.30
N ALA A 275 -20.18 -32.71 -2.29
CA ALA A 275 -20.30 -31.85 -3.48
C ALA A 275 -19.35 -32.27 -4.62
N ARG A 276 -18.12 -32.72 -4.30
CA ARG A 276 -17.13 -33.20 -5.28
C ARG A 276 -17.57 -34.39 -6.15
N ARG A 277 -18.61 -35.13 -5.75
CA ARG A 277 -19.16 -36.29 -6.48
C ARG A 277 -20.66 -36.17 -6.76
N MET A 278 -21.23 -34.98 -6.56
CA MET A 278 -22.64 -34.70 -6.78
C MET A 278 -22.86 -34.37 -8.26
N ASP A 279 -23.70 -35.15 -8.94
CA ASP A 279 -24.04 -34.93 -10.35
C ASP A 279 -24.94 -33.70 -10.53
N SER A 280 -26.12 -33.71 -9.91
CA SER A 280 -27.07 -32.59 -9.95
C SER A 280 -28.06 -32.65 -8.78
N ILE A 281 -28.59 -31.50 -8.37
CA ILE A 281 -29.78 -31.39 -7.53
C ILE A 281 -30.89 -30.82 -8.41
N LYS A 282 -31.97 -31.57 -8.57
CA LYS A 282 -33.16 -31.16 -9.34
C LYS A 282 -34.34 -30.96 -8.38
N LYS A 283 -35.06 -29.86 -8.57
CA LYS A 283 -36.36 -29.66 -7.93
C LYS A 283 -37.37 -30.54 -8.68
N ILE A 284 -38.13 -31.35 -7.95
CA ILE A 284 -39.33 -32.00 -8.49
C ILE A 284 -40.48 -31.00 -8.31
N GLU A 285 -41.29 -30.84 -9.35
CA GLU A 285 -42.56 -30.10 -9.31
C GLU A 285 -43.73 -31.07 -9.14
#